data_AF-A0A5J4SRC3-F1
#
_entry.id   AF-A0A5J4SRC3-F1
#
_cell.length_a   1.000
_cell.length_b   1.000
_cell.length_c   1.000
_cell.angle_alpha   90.00
_cell.angle_beta   90.00
_cell.angle_gamma   90.00
#
_symmetry.space_group_name_H-M   'P 1'
#
loop_
_entity.id
_entity.type
_entity.pdbx_description
1 polymer ?
#
loop_
_entity_poly.entity_id
_entity_poly.type
_entity_poly.pdbx_seq_one_letter_code
_entity_poly.pdbx_strand_id
1 'polypeptide(L)'
;MKKGSTDLGKIIEHIDEAMWMLKNNSDPEASGNEKMDIETAKALADLGKVAVGAYKVKAQVLGIMSKAENPAATKTLLIESGIVNDENK
;
A
#
# COMPACT_ATOMS: atom_id res chain seq x y z
N MET A 1 -1.96 3.20 -20.26
CA MET A 1 -2.45 3.12 -18.87
C MET A 1 -1.46 3.90 -18.00
N LYS A 2 -1.92 4.93 -17.27
CA LYS A 2 -1.04 5.63 -16.31
C LYS A 2 -0.66 4.64 -15.20
N LYS A 3 0.65 4.49 -14.97
CA LYS A 3 1.28 3.70 -13.90
C LYS A 3 0.50 3.97 -12.60
N GLY A 4 -0.13 2.95 -12.03
CA GLY A 4 -0.95 3.12 -10.84
C GLY A 4 -0.09 3.63 -9.70
N SER A 5 -0.27 4.90 -9.30
CA SER A 5 0.00 5.25 -7.92
C SER A 5 -1.04 4.48 -7.11
N THR A 6 -0.61 3.49 -6.35
CA THR A 6 -1.48 2.83 -5.38
C THR A 6 -1.73 3.82 -4.24
N ASP A 7 -2.61 4.79 -4.50
CA ASP A 7 -2.90 5.89 -3.58
C ASP A 7 -3.16 5.32 -2.18
N LEU A 8 -2.30 5.70 -1.22
CA LEU A 8 -2.43 5.26 0.17
C LEU A 8 -3.82 5.63 0.71
N GLY A 9 -4.42 6.72 0.21
CA GLY A 9 -5.79 7.09 0.53
C GLY A 9 -6.79 5.99 0.18
N LYS A 10 -6.69 5.40 -1.02
CA LYS A 10 -7.60 4.31 -1.45
C LYS A 10 -7.40 3.02 -0.65
N ILE A 11 -6.17 2.73 -0.25
CA ILE A 11 -5.91 1.58 0.62
C ILE A 11 -6.57 1.80 1.99
N ILE A 12 -6.44 3.01 2.54
CA ILE A 12 -7.07 3.38 3.81
C ILE A 12 -8.60 3.30 3.69
N GLU A 13 -9.18 3.86 2.62
CA GLU A 13 -10.63 3.79 2.36
C GLU A 13 -11.15 2.33 2.37
N HIS A 14 -10.46 1.40 1.71
CA HIS A 14 -10.87 -0.01 1.72
C HIS A 14 -10.68 -0.71 3.06
N ILE A 15 -9.66 -0.34 3.84
CA ILE A 15 -9.51 -0.84 5.22
C ILE A 15 -10.64 -0.32 6.09
N ASP A 16 -11.01 0.95 5.95
CA ASP A 16 -12.13 1.54 6.67
C ASP A 16 -13.45 0.86 6.31
N GLU A 17 -13.72 0.62 5.02
CA GLU A 17 -14.89 -0.15 4.55
C GLU A 17 -14.92 -1.56 5.19
N ALA A 18 -13.81 -2.28 5.21
CA ALA A 18 -13.72 -3.60 5.83
C ALA A 18 -14.03 -3.55 7.34
N MET A 19 -13.55 -2.52 8.04
CA MET A 19 -13.83 -2.29 9.46
C MET A 19 -15.31 -1.98 9.71
N TRP A 20 -15.94 -1.19 8.84
CA TRP A 20 -17.38 -0.94 8.89
C TRP A 20 -18.18 -2.23 8.68
N MET A 21 -17.81 -3.06 7.71
CA MET A 21 -18.48 -4.33 7.46
C MET A 21 -18.31 -5.33 8.61
N LEU A 22 -17.13 -5.35 9.25
CA LEU A 22 -16.94 -6.13 10.48
C LEU A 22 -17.84 -5.68 11.62
N LYS A 23 -17.97 -4.37 11.82
CA LYS A 23 -18.83 -3.80 12.87
C LYS A 23 -20.28 -4.22 12.66
N ASN A 24 -20.73 -4.23 11.41
CA ASN A 24 -22.09 -4.63 11.01
C ASN A 24 -22.41 -6.10 11.31
N ASN A 25 -21.43 -6.96 11.61
CA ASN A 25 -21.71 -8.32 12.07
C ASN A 25 -22.54 -8.36 13.36
N SER A 26 -22.45 -7.30 14.18
CA SER A 26 -23.23 -7.17 15.41
C SER A 26 -24.63 -6.57 15.20
N ASP A 27 -24.93 -6.08 13.99
CA ASP A 27 -26.21 -5.46 13.66
C ASP A 27 -27.19 -6.50 13.08
N PRO A 28 -28.34 -6.74 13.75
CA PRO A 28 -29.35 -7.67 13.26
C PRO A 28 -30.04 -7.20 11.97
N GLU A 29 -30.09 -5.89 11.72
CA GLU A 29 -30.76 -5.31 10.54
C GLU A 29 -29.81 -5.20 9.33
N ALA A 30 -28.50 -5.34 9.53
CA ALA A 30 -27.53 -5.28 8.46
C ALA A 30 -27.66 -6.48 7.51
N SER A 31 -27.66 -6.17 6.21
CA SER A 31 -27.75 -7.15 5.13
C SER A 31 -26.46 -7.96 4.99
N GLY A 32 -26.53 -9.13 4.35
CA GLY A 32 -25.37 -10.03 4.24
C GLY A 32 -24.16 -9.42 3.51
N ASN A 33 -24.41 -8.53 2.55
CA ASN A 33 -23.37 -7.81 1.79
C ASN A 33 -22.79 -6.61 2.54
N GLU A 34 -23.37 -6.23 3.67
CA GLU A 34 -22.83 -5.21 4.58
C GLU A 34 -22.01 -5.83 5.71
N LYS A 35 -21.91 -7.16 5.74
CA LYS A 35 -21.19 -7.96 6.74
C LYS A 35 -19.92 -8.54 6.13
N MET A 36 -18.92 -8.78 6.97
CA MET A 36 -17.63 -9.36 6.54
C MET A 36 -17.13 -10.34 7.59
N ASP A 37 -16.62 -11.49 7.17
CA ASP A 37 -16.00 -12.42 8.11
C ASP A 37 -14.63 -11.90 8.60
N ILE A 38 -14.25 -12.34 9.79
CA ILE A 38 -13.02 -11.90 10.46
C ILE A 38 -11.76 -12.25 9.66
N GLU A 39 -11.73 -13.38 8.96
CA GLU A 39 -10.55 -13.82 8.23
C GLU A 39 -10.33 -12.98 6.96
N THR A 40 -11.40 -12.64 6.23
CA THR A 40 -11.34 -11.70 5.11
C THR A 40 -10.87 -10.32 5.56
N ALA A 41 -11.38 -9.82 6.67
CA ALA A 41 -10.95 -8.52 7.20
C ALA A 41 -9.48 -8.52 7.64
N LYS A 42 -9.01 -9.60 8.27
CA LYS A 42 -7.57 -9.79 8.59
C LYS A 42 -6.72 -9.78 7.32
N ALA A 43 -7.15 -10.49 6.27
CA ALA A 43 -6.44 -10.53 5.00
C ALA A 43 -6.32 -9.12 4.38
N LEU A 44 -7.38 -8.31 4.44
CA LEU A 44 -7.34 -6.91 3.98
C LEU A 44 -6.38 -6.05 4.82
N ALA A 45 -6.39 -6.21 6.14
CA ALA A 45 -5.47 -5.49 7.03
C ALA A 45 -4.00 -5.88 6.76
N ASP A 46 -3.71 -7.16 6.54
CA ASP A 46 -2.37 -7.66 6.22
C ASP A 46 -1.88 -7.13 4.86
N LEU A 47 -2.75 -7.10 3.85
CA LEU A 47 -2.44 -6.47 2.56
C LEU A 47 -2.15 -4.97 2.73
N GLY A 48 -2.95 -4.28 3.53
CA GLY A 48 -2.73 -2.87 3.88
C GLY A 48 -1.37 -2.62 4.52
N LYS A 49 -0.98 -3.47 5.48
CA LYS A 49 0.32 -3.41 6.15
C LYS A 49 1.48 -3.58 5.16
N VAL A 50 1.38 -4.53 4.23
CA VAL A 50 2.39 -4.74 3.18
C VAL A 50 2.50 -3.51 2.28
N ALA A 51 1.37 -2.93 1.88
CA ALA A 51 1.35 -1.74 1.02
C ALA A 51 2.01 -0.53 1.69
N VAL A 52 1.66 -0.24 2.95
CA VAL A 52 2.30 0.83 3.74
C VAL A 52 3.80 0.58 3.89
N GLY A 53 4.21 -0.69 4.11
CA GLY A 53 5.62 -1.08 4.13
C GLY A 53 6.36 -0.72 2.84
N ALA A 54 5.77 -1.03 1.68
CA ALA A 54 6.36 -0.69 0.38
C ALA A 54 6.50 0.84 0.19
N TYR A 55 5.52 1.62 0.63
CA TYR A 55 5.60 3.09 0.59
C TYR A 55 6.71 3.64 1.47
N LYS A 56 6.89 3.09 2.68
CA LYS A 56 7.98 3.48 3.59
C LYS A 56 9.35 3.22 2.96
N VAL A 57 9.55 2.06 2.32
CA VAL A 57 10.79 1.74 1.62
C VAL A 57 11.07 2.75 0.50
N LYS A 58 10.06 3.07 -0.32
CA LYS A 58 10.19 4.10 -1.37
C LYS A 58 10.57 5.48 -0.79
N ALA A 59 9.94 5.88 0.31
CA ALA A 59 10.26 7.15 0.97
C ALA A 59 11.70 7.16 1.53
N GLN A 60 12.15 6.07 2.14
CA GLN A 60 13.53 5.92 2.61
C GLN A 60 14.53 6.03 1.46
N VAL A 61 14.23 5.41 0.32
CA VAL A 61 15.07 5.44 -0.88
C VAL A 61 15.18 6.84 -1.45
N LEU A 62 14.08 7.60 -1.52
CA LEU A 62 14.12 9.02 -1.89
C LEU A 62 14.98 9.83 -0.91
N GLY A 63 14.90 9.52 0.39
CA GLY A 63 15.76 10.13 1.42
C GLY A 63 17.24 9.78 1.29
N ILE A 64 17.59 8.59 0.81
CA ILE A 64 18.97 8.19 0.50
C ILE A 64 19.45 8.95 -0.74
N MET A 65 18.67 8.96 -1.81
CA MET A 65 19.02 9.67 -3.06
C MET A 65 19.24 11.17 -2.84
N SER A 66 18.42 11.83 -2.01
CA SER A 66 18.56 13.26 -1.72
C SER A 66 19.82 13.63 -0.95
N LYS A 67 20.46 12.65 -0.30
CA LYS A 67 21.70 12.80 0.48
C LYS A 67 22.91 12.14 -0.17
N ALA A 68 22.73 11.52 -1.33
CA ALA A 68 23.80 10.78 -2.00
C ALA A 68 24.84 11.73 -2.60
N GLU A 69 26.11 11.51 -2.29
CA GLU A 69 27.23 12.25 -2.89
C GLU A 69 27.35 12.01 -4.40
N ASN A 70 26.96 10.81 -4.85
CA ASN A 70 26.83 10.47 -6.26
C ASN A 70 25.42 9.92 -6.57
N PRO A 71 24.45 10.80 -6.89
CA PRO A 71 23.08 10.41 -7.17
C PRO A 71 22.93 9.46 -8.37
N ALA A 72 23.82 9.57 -9.36
CA ALA A 72 23.77 8.73 -10.57
C ALA A 72 24.11 7.27 -10.27
N ALA A 73 25.19 7.01 -9.53
CA ALA A 73 25.57 5.65 -9.11
C ALA A 73 24.52 5.03 -8.18
N THR A 74 23.98 5.84 -7.25
CA THR A 74 22.94 5.40 -6.32
C THR A 74 21.64 5.03 -7.07
N LYS A 75 21.26 5.79 -8.10
CA LYS A 75 20.10 5.48 -8.94
C LYS A 75 20.25 4.12 -9.65
N THR A 76 21.42 3.82 -10.20
CA THR A 76 21.68 2.55 -10.88
C THR A 76 21.49 1.34 -9.94
N LEU A 77 22.07 1.40 -8.75
CA LEU A 77 21.93 0.33 -7.73
C LEU A 77 20.46 0.12 -7.32
N LEU A 78 19.68 1.20 -7.22
CA LEU A 78 18.26 1.14 -6.86
C LEU A 78 17.36 0.58 -7.97
N ILE A 79 17.76 0.75 -9.23
CA ILE A 79 17.09 0.11 -10.38
C ILE A 79 17.44 -1.37 -10.41
N GLU A 80 18.72 -1.72 -10.25
CA GLU A 80 19.18 -3.12 -10.19
C GLU A 80 18.53 -3.90 -9.04
N SER A 81 18.25 -3.24 -7.90
CA SER A 81 17.55 -3.85 -6.77
C SER A 81 16.03 -3.94 -6.95
N GLY A 82 15.47 -3.44 -8.06
CA GLY A 82 14.02 -3.46 -8.34
C GLY A 82 13.19 -2.52 -7.45
N ILE A 83 13.83 -1.61 -6.72
CA ILE A 83 13.16 -0.66 -5.81
C ILE A 83 12.58 0.52 -6.60
N VAL A 84 13.30 0.96 -7.62
CA VAL A 84 12.89 2.02 -8.55
C VAL A 84 12.81 1.43 -9.96
N ASN A 85 11.74 1.73 -10.69
CA ASN A 85 11.61 1.32 -12.08
C ASN A 85 12.22 2.39 -12.99
N ASP A 86 12.91 1.98 -14.05
CA ASP A 86 13.37 2.90 -15.09
C ASP A 86 12.14 3.43 -15.85
N GLU A 87 11.93 4.75 -15.82
CA GLU A 87 10.74 5.38 -16.41
C GLU A 87 10.90 5.72 -17.90
N ASN A 88 12.07 5.42 -18.48
CA ASN A 88 12.45 5.75 -19.86
C ASN A 88 12.54 4.54 -20.81
N LYS A 89 11.87 3.42 -20.52
CA LYS A 89 11.69 2.30 -21.46
C LYS A 89 10.22 1.99 -21.70
#